data_AF-A0A2G8T5X5-F1
#
_entry.id   AF-A0A2G8T5X5-F1
#
_cell.length_a   1.000
_cell.length_b   1.000
_cell.length_c   1.000
_cell.angle_alpha   90.00
_cell.angle_beta   90.00
_cell.angle_gamma   90.00
#
_symmetry.space_group_name_H-M   'P 1'
#
loop_
_entity.id
_entity.type
_entity.pdbx_description
1 polymer ?
#
loop_
_entity_poly.entity_id
_entity_poly.type
_entity_poly.pdbx_seq_one_letter_code
_entity_poly.pdbx_strand_id
1 'polypeptide(L)'
;MNDIDNIDGTAQVDKFDKLGKLGIVVAGHGSRDPDAVREFEALVELVRLRAPLHVVHHGYLEFSSPTIAEAVAANIAAGAKQVAVVPGVLLAARHAKNDMPSEVQALTLAYPSIDLYFGAPLSPHPRLLQLAQERVLEAEATSPLTVRRSDTCLVLVGRGTTDPDANGDIAKLARMLEEGMGFGGVHVCYSGTAKPLVADGLRSAAQLGFARLVVLPFFLFDGVLIKRIYAAVEELQLREPGLEVLKAAYLGAHPHVADVIIERAVEAVEGRAAMNCSLCKYRVQIVGFENQVGEPQQGHHMAVRGLLEQERSGAVAAVEAPVFQPYLPHPIEAESFKIIAAGRDWTPFPAAHLTVLQRLVHTSGDFDVVEDIYFSSGAVENGIRALLRCKLVVTDVTMVQTGLKRELLKQLGIDTWCGVHERETFLMAAALGTTRSAAGIRRAWEKFGNDIVLAIGDAPTAIMEATRLIRDHGWRPQLVIGLPVGFVGTRESKADLQRCLQVPRITNSGTRGGSPWAASVVNGLMIDALNELASNQLASNERTSNGET
;
A
#
# COMPACT_ATOMS: atom_id res chain seq x y z
N MET A 1 34.35 -25.30 24.88
CA MET A 1 35.48 -25.56 23.98
C MET A 1 34.89 -26.38 22.84
N ASN A 2 34.66 -25.68 21.73
CA ASN A 2 34.36 -26.09 20.35
C ASN A 2 33.38 -27.25 20.12
N ASP A 3 32.15 -26.92 19.67
CA ASP A 3 31.34 -27.74 18.75
C ASP A 3 30.06 -26.97 18.32
N ILE A 4 30.21 -25.76 17.75
CA ILE A 4 29.10 -25.01 17.12
C ILE A 4 29.37 -24.75 15.62
N ASP A 5 30.52 -25.18 15.08
CA ASP A 5 30.91 -24.91 13.69
C ASP A 5 30.33 -25.88 12.63
N ASN A 6 29.24 -26.60 12.91
CA ASN A 6 28.67 -27.51 11.91
C ASN A 6 27.14 -27.58 11.93
N ILE A 7 26.48 -26.50 11.53
CA ILE A 7 25.20 -26.63 10.84
C ILE A 7 25.55 -26.97 9.39
N ASP A 8 25.75 -28.27 9.14
CA ASP A 8 26.22 -28.85 7.88
C ASP A 8 25.34 -28.42 6.68
N GLY A 9 25.77 -27.39 5.95
CA GLY A 9 25.25 -27.08 4.61
C GLY A 9 25.61 -28.16 3.58
N THR A 10 26.59 -29.00 3.88
CA THR A 10 27.07 -30.12 3.05
C THR A 10 25.99 -31.19 2.85
N ALA A 11 25.26 -31.56 3.91
CA ALA A 11 24.22 -32.59 3.86
C ALA A 11 22.99 -32.21 3.01
N GLN A 12 22.76 -30.90 2.80
CA GLN A 12 21.65 -30.38 2.02
C GLN A 12 22.04 -30.21 0.55
N VAL A 13 23.29 -29.83 0.25
CA VAL A 13 23.89 -29.87 -1.10
C VAL A 13 23.94 -31.32 -1.61
N ASP A 14 24.29 -32.28 -0.77
CA ASP A 14 24.29 -33.72 -1.12
C ASP A 14 22.88 -34.29 -1.42
N LYS A 15 21.81 -33.67 -0.90
CA LYS A 15 20.42 -34.00 -1.27
C LYS A 15 19.99 -33.30 -2.56
N PHE A 16 20.44 -32.08 -2.76
CA PHE A 16 20.14 -31.27 -3.93
C PHE A 16 20.71 -31.89 -5.21
N ASP A 17 21.94 -32.39 -5.16
CA ASP A 17 22.61 -33.07 -6.28
C ASP A 17 21.94 -34.41 -6.67
N LYS A 18 21.10 -34.98 -5.79
CA LYS A 18 20.35 -36.23 -6.04
C LYS A 18 19.02 -36.04 -6.77
N LEU A 19 18.52 -34.81 -6.89
CA LEU A 19 17.24 -34.49 -7.56
C LEU A 19 17.33 -34.50 -9.10
N GLY A 20 18.49 -34.82 -9.66
CA GLY A 20 18.74 -34.70 -11.10
C GLY A 20 18.84 -33.23 -11.53
N LYS A 21 18.92 -32.99 -12.85
CA LYS A 21 19.12 -31.65 -13.41
C LYS A 21 17.85 -30.79 -13.27
N LEU A 22 17.70 -30.14 -12.12
CA LEU A 22 16.65 -29.15 -11.83
C LEU A 22 16.91 -27.83 -12.59
N GLY A 23 15.84 -27.20 -13.07
CA GLY A 23 15.85 -25.80 -13.49
C GLY A 23 15.47 -24.86 -12.33
N ILE A 24 16.23 -23.80 -12.13
CA ILE A 24 15.96 -22.75 -11.15
C ILE A 24 15.74 -21.44 -11.91
N VAL A 25 14.62 -20.80 -11.62
CA VAL A 25 14.32 -19.43 -12.03
C VAL A 25 14.28 -18.55 -10.79
N VAL A 26 15.27 -17.67 -10.64
CA VAL A 26 15.24 -16.63 -9.61
C VAL A 26 14.34 -15.50 -10.12
N ALA A 27 13.16 -15.36 -9.53
CA ALA A 27 12.15 -14.37 -9.93
C ALA A 27 12.34 -13.05 -9.18
N GLY A 28 13.01 -12.08 -9.81
CA GLY A 28 13.17 -10.73 -9.28
C GLY A 28 11.91 -9.88 -9.46
N HIS A 29 11.74 -8.85 -8.64
CA HIS A 29 10.66 -7.87 -8.87
C HIS A 29 10.95 -7.01 -10.12
N GLY A 30 12.23 -6.66 -10.36
CA GLY A 30 12.70 -5.82 -11.47
C GLY A 30 12.73 -4.33 -11.16
N SER A 31 13.75 -3.63 -11.66
CA SER A 31 14.07 -2.25 -11.26
C SER A 31 14.37 -1.38 -12.47
N ARG A 32 14.05 -0.09 -12.34
CA ARG A 32 14.53 0.94 -13.28
C ARG A 32 15.97 1.38 -13.00
N ASP A 33 16.47 1.08 -11.80
CA ASP A 33 17.84 1.39 -11.40
C ASP A 33 18.80 0.31 -11.94
N PRO A 34 19.73 0.65 -12.85
CA PRO A 34 20.65 -0.32 -13.42
C PRO A 34 21.62 -0.89 -12.38
N ASP A 35 21.87 -0.21 -11.27
CA ASP A 35 22.76 -0.71 -10.22
C ASP A 35 22.07 -1.85 -9.45
N ALA A 36 20.78 -1.69 -9.14
CA ALA A 36 19.98 -2.73 -8.51
C ALA A 36 19.83 -3.98 -9.40
N VAL A 37 19.73 -3.80 -10.72
CA VAL A 37 19.72 -4.92 -11.69
C VAL A 37 21.05 -5.68 -11.65
N ARG A 38 22.18 -4.97 -11.68
CA ARG A 38 23.52 -5.60 -11.63
C ARG A 38 23.78 -6.35 -10.32
N GLU A 39 23.34 -5.81 -9.18
CA GLU A 39 23.46 -6.52 -7.90
C GLU A 39 22.59 -7.78 -7.85
N PHE A 40 21.38 -7.74 -8.41
CA PHE A 40 20.54 -8.93 -8.52
C PHE A 40 21.17 -9.99 -9.43
N GLU A 41 21.72 -9.60 -10.57
CA GLU A 41 22.45 -10.50 -11.46
C GLU A 41 23.69 -11.11 -10.77
N ALA A 42 24.43 -10.31 -9.99
CA ALA A 42 25.55 -10.82 -9.20
C ALA A 42 25.11 -11.87 -8.17
N LEU A 43 23.94 -11.69 -7.53
CA LEU A 43 23.36 -12.72 -6.66
C LEU A 43 23.01 -13.99 -7.46
N VAL A 44 22.46 -13.86 -8.67
CA VAL A 44 22.14 -15.01 -9.53
C VAL A 44 23.41 -15.76 -9.94
N GLU A 45 24.51 -15.06 -10.22
CA GLU A 45 25.81 -15.71 -10.47
C GLU A 45 26.30 -16.50 -9.26
N LEU A 46 26.14 -15.98 -8.04
CA LEU A 46 26.45 -16.73 -6.81
C LEU A 46 25.60 -18.00 -6.69
N VAL A 47 24.30 -17.93 -7.01
CA VAL A 47 23.43 -19.11 -7.05
C VAL A 47 23.95 -20.13 -8.08
N ARG A 48 24.34 -19.67 -9.28
CA ARG A 48 24.86 -20.55 -10.33
C ARG A 48 26.16 -21.23 -9.93
N LEU A 49 27.09 -20.50 -9.31
CA LEU A 49 28.36 -21.04 -8.82
C LEU A 49 28.16 -22.11 -7.74
N ARG A 50 27.11 -21.98 -6.92
CA ARG A 50 26.79 -22.89 -5.82
C ARG A 50 25.88 -24.05 -6.22
N ALA A 51 25.27 -23.99 -7.40
CA ALA A 51 24.40 -25.02 -7.98
C ALA A 51 24.90 -25.49 -9.37
N PRO A 52 26.15 -25.97 -9.51
CA PRO A 52 26.77 -26.21 -10.82
C PRO A 52 26.12 -27.35 -11.62
N LEU A 53 25.38 -28.26 -10.97
CA LEU A 53 24.67 -29.37 -11.62
C LEU A 53 23.28 -28.97 -12.16
N HIS A 54 22.84 -27.75 -11.89
CA HIS A 54 21.48 -27.26 -12.17
C HIS A 54 21.50 -26.16 -13.22
N VAL A 55 20.37 -25.97 -13.91
CA VAL A 55 20.22 -24.83 -14.82
C VAL A 55 19.70 -23.65 -14.01
N VAL A 56 20.44 -22.54 -13.98
CA VAL A 56 20.03 -21.35 -13.24
C VAL A 56 19.87 -20.18 -14.21
N HIS A 57 18.63 -19.70 -14.33
CA HIS A 57 18.30 -18.44 -14.98
C HIS A 57 17.57 -17.52 -14.01
N HIS A 58 17.41 -16.27 -14.39
CA HIS A 58 16.61 -15.30 -13.65
C HIS A 58 15.62 -14.64 -14.58
N GLY A 59 14.57 -14.09 -14.02
CA GLY A 59 13.64 -13.25 -14.75
C GLY A 59 12.96 -12.25 -13.83
N TYR A 60 12.42 -11.19 -14.41
CA TYR A 60 11.79 -10.10 -13.69
C TYR A 60 10.28 -10.06 -13.88
N LEU A 61 9.59 -9.65 -12.83
CA LEU A 61 8.15 -9.41 -12.83
C LEU A 61 7.82 -8.10 -13.56
N GLU A 62 8.53 -7.02 -13.26
CA GLU A 62 8.29 -5.66 -13.75
C GLU A 62 9.55 -5.05 -14.37
N PHE A 63 9.37 -4.10 -15.29
CA PHE A 63 10.37 -3.19 -15.88
C PHE A 63 11.51 -3.83 -16.67
N SER A 64 12.31 -4.67 -16.00
CA SER A 64 13.54 -5.26 -16.51
C SER A 64 13.25 -6.54 -17.33
N SER A 65 14.24 -6.93 -18.12
CA SER A 65 14.28 -8.18 -18.88
C SER A 65 15.54 -8.96 -18.51
N PRO A 66 15.57 -10.29 -18.67
CA PRO A 66 14.49 -11.15 -19.19
C PRO A 66 13.29 -11.26 -18.24
N THR A 67 12.10 -11.52 -18.76
CA THR A 67 10.89 -11.76 -17.96
C THR A 67 10.89 -13.17 -17.35
N ILE A 68 10.07 -13.41 -16.32
CA ILE A 68 9.96 -14.73 -15.68
C ILE A 68 9.59 -15.83 -16.70
N ALA A 69 8.70 -15.54 -17.65
CA ALA A 69 8.33 -16.49 -18.72
C ALA A 69 9.52 -16.85 -19.62
N GLU A 70 10.33 -15.87 -20.02
CA GLU A 70 11.52 -16.10 -20.85
C GLU A 70 12.57 -16.92 -20.08
N ALA A 71 12.74 -16.67 -18.80
CA ALA A 71 13.62 -17.43 -17.93
C ALA A 71 13.18 -18.89 -17.77
N VAL A 72 11.87 -19.14 -17.67
CA VAL A 72 11.30 -20.49 -17.65
C VAL A 72 11.51 -21.17 -19.00
N ALA A 73 11.25 -20.49 -20.11
CA ALA A 73 11.49 -21.02 -21.45
C ALA A 73 12.97 -21.38 -21.68
N ALA A 74 13.90 -20.56 -21.19
CA ALA A 74 15.34 -20.82 -21.26
C ALA A 74 15.74 -22.07 -20.46
N ASN A 75 15.17 -22.28 -19.26
CA ASN A 75 15.37 -23.49 -18.47
C ASN A 75 14.89 -24.75 -19.22
N ILE A 76 13.71 -24.67 -19.84
CA ILE A 76 13.13 -25.76 -20.63
C ILE A 76 14.02 -26.07 -21.85
N ALA A 77 14.48 -25.05 -22.56
CA ALA A 77 15.39 -25.19 -23.70
C ALA A 77 16.74 -25.82 -23.31
N ALA A 78 17.21 -25.56 -22.09
CA ALA A 78 18.41 -26.19 -21.50
C ALA A 78 18.19 -27.64 -21.00
N GLY A 79 17.00 -28.19 -21.21
CA GLY A 79 16.64 -29.57 -20.93
C GLY A 79 16.02 -29.83 -19.55
N ALA A 80 15.69 -28.79 -18.78
CA ALA A 80 15.04 -28.98 -17.49
C ALA A 80 13.62 -29.54 -17.67
N LYS A 81 13.31 -30.63 -16.95
CA LYS A 81 11.97 -31.24 -16.88
C LYS A 81 11.18 -30.78 -15.66
N GLN A 82 11.90 -30.32 -14.64
CA GLN A 82 11.38 -29.75 -13.43
C GLN A 82 11.98 -28.35 -13.28
N VAL A 83 11.14 -27.35 -13.01
CA VAL A 83 11.59 -25.96 -12.88
C VAL A 83 10.99 -25.35 -11.62
N ALA A 84 11.85 -24.94 -10.70
CA ALA A 84 11.48 -24.20 -9.49
C ALA A 84 11.61 -22.68 -9.75
N VAL A 85 10.48 -21.97 -9.70
CA VAL A 85 10.43 -20.51 -9.74
C VAL A 85 10.47 -20.00 -8.31
N VAL A 86 11.62 -19.46 -7.90
CA VAL A 86 11.87 -18.99 -6.53
C VAL A 86 11.77 -17.47 -6.48
N PRO A 87 10.86 -16.90 -5.67
CA PRO A 87 10.78 -15.45 -5.48
C PRO A 87 12.08 -14.89 -4.88
N GLY A 88 12.78 -14.05 -5.64
CA GLY A 88 13.95 -13.28 -5.22
C GLY A 88 13.58 -12.07 -4.36
N VAL A 89 12.68 -12.25 -3.39
CA VAL A 89 12.16 -11.21 -2.49
C VAL A 89 12.27 -11.67 -1.04
N LEU A 90 12.55 -10.73 -0.13
CA LEU A 90 12.74 -11.05 1.29
C LEU A 90 11.44 -11.52 1.95
N LEU A 91 10.33 -10.85 1.68
CA LEU A 91 9.10 -11.01 2.46
C LEU A 91 7.88 -11.20 1.56
N ALA A 92 6.95 -12.01 2.03
CA ALA A 92 5.72 -12.34 1.32
C ALA A 92 4.70 -11.19 1.42
N ALA A 93 4.68 -10.31 0.42
CA ALA A 93 3.61 -9.32 0.22
C ALA A 93 2.87 -9.59 -1.10
N ARG A 94 2.21 -8.58 -1.68
CA ARG A 94 1.40 -8.70 -2.91
C ARG A 94 2.12 -9.46 -4.04
N HIS A 95 3.37 -9.13 -4.35
CA HIS A 95 4.10 -9.76 -5.46
C HIS A 95 4.26 -11.28 -5.29
N ALA A 96 4.67 -11.74 -4.10
CA ALA A 96 4.85 -13.16 -3.84
C ALA A 96 3.53 -13.90 -3.54
N LYS A 97 2.48 -13.20 -3.10
CA LYS A 97 1.18 -13.79 -2.73
C LYS A 97 0.16 -13.80 -3.87
N ASN A 98 0.29 -12.89 -4.85
CA ASN A 98 -0.66 -12.72 -5.95
C ASN A 98 0.03 -12.73 -7.32
N ASP A 99 0.92 -11.76 -7.58
CA ASP A 99 1.41 -11.50 -8.95
C ASP A 99 2.23 -12.65 -9.53
N MET A 100 3.28 -13.10 -8.82
CA MET A 100 4.13 -14.22 -9.25
C MET A 100 3.36 -15.55 -9.30
N PRO A 101 2.53 -15.92 -8.29
CA PRO A 101 1.66 -17.09 -8.40
C PRO A 101 0.77 -17.10 -9.64
N SER A 102 0.12 -15.97 -9.97
CA SER A 102 -0.71 -15.86 -11.18
C SER A 102 0.10 -16.11 -12.45
N GLU A 103 1.33 -15.60 -12.53
CA GLU A 103 2.22 -15.81 -13.68
C GLU A 103 2.67 -17.27 -13.80
N VAL A 104 3.10 -17.89 -12.69
CA VAL A 104 3.50 -19.30 -12.68
C VAL A 104 2.33 -20.22 -13.03
N GLN A 105 1.12 -19.89 -12.58
CA GLN A 105 -0.09 -20.63 -12.96
C GLN A 105 -0.35 -20.56 -14.46
N ALA A 106 -0.18 -19.40 -15.09
CA ALA A 106 -0.32 -19.25 -16.54
C ALA A 106 0.75 -20.06 -17.29
N LEU A 107 1.99 -20.07 -16.81
CA LEU A 107 3.08 -20.87 -17.39
C LEU A 107 2.84 -22.37 -17.25
N THR A 108 2.26 -22.81 -16.14
CA THR A 108 1.88 -24.22 -15.92
C THR A 108 0.88 -24.69 -16.96
N LEU A 109 -0.07 -23.82 -17.35
CA LEU A 109 -1.03 -24.13 -18.42
C LEU A 109 -0.38 -24.13 -19.81
N ALA A 110 0.61 -23.26 -20.04
CA ALA A 110 1.33 -23.18 -21.31
C ALA A 110 2.31 -24.35 -21.53
N TYR A 111 2.87 -24.93 -20.46
CA TYR A 111 3.85 -26.01 -20.51
C TYR A 111 3.40 -27.25 -19.72
N PRO A 112 2.34 -27.96 -20.14
CA PRO A 112 1.74 -29.06 -19.35
C PRO A 112 2.61 -30.32 -19.20
N SER A 113 3.76 -30.38 -19.89
CA SER A 113 4.72 -31.51 -19.81
C SER A 113 5.93 -31.20 -18.92
N ILE A 114 5.95 -30.04 -18.28
CA ILE A 114 7.02 -29.57 -17.39
C ILE A 114 6.44 -29.44 -15.98
N ASP A 115 7.14 -30.01 -14.99
CA ASP A 115 6.76 -29.85 -13.59
C ASP A 115 7.24 -28.47 -13.12
N LEU A 116 6.33 -27.49 -13.08
CA LEU A 116 6.59 -26.14 -12.59
C LEU A 116 6.22 -26.02 -11.11
N TYR A 117 7.20 -25.63 -10.29
CA TYR A 117 7.05 -25.44 -8.86
C TYR A 117 7.22 -23.97 -8.50
N PHE A 118 6.39 -23.46 -7.59
CA PHE A 118 6.54 -22.13 -7.02
C PHE A 118 7.15 -22.22 -5.62
N GLY A 119 8.33 -21.62 -5.44
CA GLY A 119 9.02 -21.57 -4.16
C GLY A 119 8.44 -20.54 -3.20
N ALA A 120 8.70 -20.74 -1.91
CA ALA A 120 8.45 -19.70 -0.92
C ALA A 120 9.46 -18.54 -1.11
N PRO A 121 9.10 -17.29 -0.75
CA PRO A 121 10.06 -16.22 -0.66
C PRO A 121 11.13 -16.55 0.39
N LEU A 122 12.18 -15.75 0.44
CA LEU A 122 13.30 -15.99 1.35
C LEU A 122 12.81 -16.09 2.81
N SER A 123 11.93 -15.16 3.20
CA SER A 123 11.27 -15.05 4.51
C SER A 123 12.29 -15.00 5.67
N PRO A 124 11.85 -14.89 6.93
CA PRO A 124 12.76 -15.09 8.06
C PRO A 124 13.48 -16.44 7.95
N HIS A 125 14.80 -16.40 7.88
CA HIS A 125 15.64 -17.57 7.65
C HIS A 125 16.91 -17.51 8.51
N PRO A 126 17.39 -18.63 9.10
CA PRO A 126 18.58 -18.64 9.93
C PRO A 126 19.81 -18.03 9.26
N ARG A 127 20.07 -18.34 7.98
CA ARG A 127 21.19 -17.76 7.23
C ARG A 127 21.09 -16.25 7.01
N LEU A 128 19.87 -15.71 6.93
CA LEU A 128 19.67 -14.26 6.82
C LEU A 128 19.85 -13.56 8.16
N LEU A 129 19.52 -14.23 9.27
CA LEU A 129 19.86 -13.74 10.62
C LEU A 129 21.37 -13.75 10.85
N GLN A 130 22.07 -14.78 10.37
CA GLN A 130 23.53 -14.84 10.41
C GLN A 130 24.15 -13.69 9.59
N LEU A 131 23.67 -13.46 8.37
CA LEU A 131 24.11 -12.31 7.58
C LEU A 131 23.80 -10.97 8.27
N ALA A 132 22.61 -10.81 8.85
CA ALA A 132 22.27 -9.62 9.63
C ALA A 132 23.23 -9.42 10.82
N GLN A 133 23.59 -10.50 11.50
CA GLN A 133 24.60 -10.48 12.57
C GLN A 133 25.95 -10.00 12.04
N GLU A 134 26.43 -10.55 10.90
CA GLU A 134 27.66 -10.12 10.23
C GLU A 134 27.64 -8.61 9.92
N ARG A 135 26.54 -8.10 9.34
CA ARG A 135 26.39 -6.67 9.01
C ARG A 135 26.46 -5.76 10.23
N VAL A 136 25.86 -6.18 11.34
CA VAL A 136 25.91 -5.41 12.58
C VAL A 136 27.33 -5.40 13.15
N LEU A 137 28.02 -6.55 13.17
CA LEU A 137 29.40 -6.65 13.67
C LEU A 137 30.36 -5.82 12.82
N GLU A 138 30.21 -5.84 11.50
CA GLU A 138 30.95 -4.99 10.56
C GLU A 138 30.75 -3.50 10.88
N ALA A 139 29.51 -3.08 11.13
CA ALA A 139 29.19 -1.70 11.49
C ALA A 139 29.85 -1.29 12.81
N GLU A 140 29.76 -2.14 13.84
CA GLU A 140 30.39 -1.88 15.14
C GLU A 140 31.91 -1.78 15.06
N ALA A 141 32.55 -2.59 14.19
CA ALA A 141 33.99 -2.56 13.99
C ALA A 141 34.50 -1.24 13.38
N THR A 142 33.62 -0.44 12.75
CA THR A 142 33.96 0.90 12.26
C THR A 142 34.03 1.96 13.36
N SER A 143 33.46 1.67 14.54
CA SER A 143 33.43 2.61 15.66
C SER A 143 34.75 2.57 16.44
N PRO A 144 35.33 3.74 16.79
CA PRO A 144 36.45 3.80 17.73
C PRO A 144 35.99 3.63 19.20
N LEU A 145 34.68 3.67 19.46
CA LEU A 145 34.10 3.58 20.80
C LEU A 145 33.73 2.14 21.14
N THR A 146 34.02 1.73 22.37
CA THR A 146 33.52 0.47 22.92
C THR A 146 32.26 0.75 23.74
N VAL A 147 31.10 0.39 23.19
CA VAL A 147 29.80 0.53 23.87
C VAL A 147 29.21 -0.87 24.08
N ARG A 148 28.65 -1.14 25.27
CA ARG A 148 28.01 -2.43 25.54
C ARG A 148 26.75 -2.55 24.70
N ARG A 149 26.45 -3.77 24.22
CA ARG A 149 25.20 -4.04 23.50
C ARG A 149 23.95 -3.69 24.32
N SER A 150 23.98 -3.85 25.65
CA SER A 150 22.91 -3.42 26.55
C SER A 150 22.67 -1.91 26.59
N ASP A 151 23.65 -1.11 26.17
CA ASP A 151 23.56 0.36 26.08
C ASP A 151 23.35 0.82 24.61
N THR A 152 23.06 -0.13 23.71
CA THR A 152 22.86 0.08 22.28
C THR A 152 21.45 -0.35 21.86
N CYS A 153 20.81 0.43 21.01
CA CYS A 153 19.54 0.06 20.37
C CYS A 153 19.76 -0.33 18.91
N LEU A 154 19.22 -1.48 18.52
CA LEU A 154 19.16 -1.89 17.13
C LEU A 154 17.98 -1.20 16.45
N VAL A 155 18.21 -0.53 15.32
CA VAL A 155 17.14 0.00 14.48
C VAL A 155 17.06 -0.86 13.21
N LEU A 156 16.08 -1.76 13.14
CA LEU A 156 15.86 -2.58 11.96
C LEU A 156 14.93 -1.85 10.98
N VAL A 157 15.42 -1.58 9.77
CA VAL A 157 14.66 -0.86 8.75
C VAL A 157 14.15 -1.84 7.70
N GLY A 158 12.83 -2.01 7.62
CA GLY A 158 12.18 -2.77 6.56
C GLY A 158 11.72 -1.89 5.40
N ARG A 159 11.37 -2.49 4.26
CA ARG A 159 10.70 -1.77 3.17
C ARG A 159 9.34 -1.22 3.63
N GLY A 160 8.56 -2.04 4.34
CA GLY A 160 7.21 -1.70 4.79
C GLY A 160 6.18 -1.84 3.69
N THR A 161 5.12 -2.59 3.97
CA THR A 161 4.05 -2.89 3.01
C THR A 161 2.68 -2.70 3.65
N THR A 162 1.61 -2.78 2.86
CA THR A 162 0.23 -2.83 3.36
C THR A 162 -0.17 -4.24 3.80
N ASP A 163 0.73 -5.23 3.66
CA ASP A 163 0.55 -6.58 4.17
C ASP A 163 1.16 -6.65 5.59
N PRO A 164 0.34 -6.82 6.64
CA PRO A 164 0.80 -6.81 8.02
C PRO A 164 1.69 -8.01 8.36
N ASP A 165 1.57 -9.10 7.62
CA ASP A 165 2.31 -10.33 7.84
C ASP A 165 3.79 -10.15 7.44
N ALA A 166 4.04 -9.49 6.30
CA ALA A 166 5.39 -9.06 5.93
C ALA A 166 6.00 -8.06 6.94
N ASN A 167 5.19 -7.13 7.46
CA ASN A 167 5.68 -6.20 8.49
C ASN A 167 5.95 -6.94 9.83
N GLY A 168 5.13 -7.94 10.16
CA GLY A 168 5.29 -8.80 11.33
C GLY A 168 6.57 -9.63 11.27
N ASP A 169 6.96 -10.11 10.09
CA ASP A 169 8.24 -10.79 9.89
C ASP A 169 9.44 -9.88 10.21
N ILE A 170 9.39 -8.60 9.87
CA ILE A 170 10.43 -7.63 10.28
C ILE A 170 10.45 -7.48 11.81
N ALA A 171 9.28 -7.34 12.44
CA ALA A 171 9.21 -7.23 13.90
C ALA A 171 9.75 -8.50 14.60
N LYS A 172 9.45 -9.68 14.05
CA LYS A 172 9.98 -10.96 14.53
C LYS A 172 11.50 -11.01 14.38
N LEU A 173 12.04 -10.68 13.21
CA LEU A 173 13.49 -10.64 12.96
C LEU A 173 14.20 -9.65 13.89
N ALA A 174 13.63 -8.46 14.06
CA ALA A 174 14.13 -7.45 14.99
C ALA A 174 14.23 -8.01 16.41
N ARG A 175 13.18 -8.70 16.89
CA ARG A 175 13.18 -9.30 18.22
C ARG A 175 14.20 -10.42 18.37
N MET A 176 14.35 -11.26 17.35
CA MET A 176 15.36 -12.33 17.35
C MET A 176 16.79 -11.78 17.38
N LEU A 177 17.07 -10.70 16.65
CA LEU A 177 18.38 -10.05 16.67
C LEU A 177 18.65 -9.30 17.98
N GLU A 178 17.62 -8.66 18.55
CA GLU A 178 17.70 -7.99 19.85
C GLU A 178 18.15 -8.96 20.95
N GLU A 179 17.33 -9.99 21.18
CA GLU A 179 17.57 -10.98 22.25
C GLU A 179 18.80 -11.85 21.94
N GLY A 180 18.96 -12.27 20.69
CA GLY A 180 20.04 -13.15 20.26
C GLY A 180 21.42 -12.50 20.28
N MET A 181 21.50 -11.18 20.11
CA MET A 181 22.78 -10.44 20.14
C MET A 181 22.95 -9.57 21.40
N GLY A 182 21.97 -9.58 22.32
CA GLY A 182 22.06 -8.90 23.62
C GLY A 182 21.92 -7.38 23.57
N PHE A 183 21.20 -6.84 22.57
CA PHE A 183 20.92 -5.40 22.52
C PHE A 183 20.04 -4.96 23.71
N GLY A 184 20.23 -3.72 24.15
CA GLY A 184 19.42 -3.13 25.23
C GLY A 184 17.99 -2.77 24.80
N GLY A 185 17.78 -2.62 23.49
CA GLY A 185 16.47 -2.41 22.90
C GLY A 185 16.50 -2.56 21.38
N VAL A 186 15.30 -2.62 20.79
CA VAL A 186 15.12 -2.59 19.35
C VAL A 186 14.02 -1.62 18.95
N HIS A 187 14.19 -1.00 17.79
CA HIS A 187 13.17 -0.19 17.14
C HIS A 187 13.00 -0.62 15.69
N VAL A 188 11.76 -0.69 15.23
CA VAL A 188 11.44 -1.04 13.84
C VAL A 188 10.85 0.17 13.15
N CYS A 189 11.37 0.49 11.96
CA CYS A 189 10.81 1.51 11.09
C CYS A 189 10.87 1.09 9.63
N TYR A 190 10.25 1.88 8.76
CA TYR A 190 10.02 1.48 7.38
C TYR A 190 10.34 2.59 6.38
N SER A 191 10.82 2.21 5.19
CA SER A 191 11.11 3.15 4.09
C SER A 191 9.92 3.44 3.17
N GLY A 192 8.82 2.68 3.31
CA GLY A 192 7.71 2.63 2.37
C GLY A 192 6.37 2.98 3.01
N THR A 193 5.38 2.08 2.87
CA THR A 193 3.98 2.38 3.23
C THR A 193 3.65 2.17 4.71
N ALA A 194 4.42 1.32 5.40
CA ALA A 194 4.22 1.05 6.82
C ALA A 194 4.82 2.18 7.68
N LYS A 195 4.35 2.30 8.92
CA LYS A 195 4.79 3.32 9.88
C LYS A 195 5.40 2.65 11.12
N PRO A 196 6.33 3.32 11.83
CA PRO A 196 6.85 4.66 11.56
C PRO A 196 7.78 4.70 10.33
N LEU A 197 7.85 5.86 9.66
CA LEU A 197 8.82 6.08 8.58
C LEU A 197 10.24 6.22 9.16
N VAL A 198 11.27 5.96 8.35
CA VAL A 198 12.68 5.93 8.78
C VAL A 198 13.07 7.13 9.65
N ALA A 199 12.81 8.36 9.20
CA ALA A 199 13.16 9.57 9.94
C ALA A 199 12.42 9.69 11.28
N ASP A 200 11.12 9.33 11.32
CA ASP A 200 10.33 9.32 12.55
C ASP A 200 10.76 8.22 13.51
N GLY A 201 11.05 7.04 12.99
CA GLY A 201 11.52 5.89 13.76
C GLY A 201 12.91 6.14 14.36
N LEU A 202 13.83 6.75 13.60
CA LEU A 202 15.13 7.15 14.09
C LEU A 202 15.03 8.19 15.21
N ARG A 203 14.16 9.21 15.05
CA ARG A 203 13.88 10.18 16.13
C ARG A 203 13.30 9.51 17.38
N SER A 204 12.37 8.58 17.20
CA SER A 204 11.76 7.84 18.31
C SER A 204 12.79 6.96 19.02
N ALA A 205 13.67 6.29 18.27
CA ALA A 205 14.74 5.47 18.80
C ALA A 205 15.76 6.29 19.61
N ALA A 206 16.12 7.49 19.13
CA ALA A 206 17.02 8.39 19.83
C ALA A 206 16.48 8.82 21.22
N GLN A 207 15.16 8.90 21.37
CA GLN A 207 14.52 9.26 22.64
C GLN A 207 14.51 8.14 23.68
N LEU A 208 14.91 6.92 23.32
CA LEU A 208 14.95 5.78 24.24
C LEU A 208 16.13 5.84 25.22
N GLY A 209 17.08 6.77 25.04
CA GLY A 209 18.16 7.04 26.00
C GLY A 209 19.36 6.09 25.89
N PHE A 210 19.51 5.35 24.79
CA PHE A 210 20.69 4.53 24.53
C PHE A 210 21.88 5.39 24.10
N ALA A 211 23.10 4.92 24.38
CA ALA A 211 24.33 5.62 23.99
C ALA A 211 24.66 5.47 22.50
N ARG A 212 24.18 4.38 21.88
CA ARG A 212 24.41 4.06 20.47
C ARG A 212 23.14 3.53 19.80
N LEU A 213 22.95 3.88 18.54
CA LEU A 213 22.04 3.20 17.61
C LEU A 213 22.85 2.45 16.54
N VAL A 214 22.44 1.23 16.20
CA VAL A 214 22.93 0.53 14.99
C VAL A 214 21.78 0.39 14.01
N VAL A 215 21.87 1.04 12.86
CA VAL A 215 20.81 1.07 11.86
C VAL A 215 21.10 0.02 10.79
N LEU A 216 20.25 -1.01 10.74
CA LEU A 216 20.38 -2.14 9.83
C LEU A 216 19.25 -2.13 8.79
N PRO A 217 19.55 -1.83 7.51
CA PRO A 217 18.60 -1.99 6.43
C PRO A 217 18.41 -3.48 6.08
N PHE A 218 17.20 -4.01 6.29
CA PHE A 218 16.86 -5.38 5.89
C PHE A 218 16.36 -5.42 4.44
N PHE A 219 17.31 -5.25 3.51
CA PHE A 219 17.08 -5.18 2.06
C PHE A 219 18.08 -6.07 1.32
N LEU A 220 17.68 -6.57 0.14
CA LEU A 220 18.57 -7.36 -0.71
C LEU A 220 19.56 -6.50 -1.48
N PHE A 221 19.12 -5.38 -2.05
CA PHE A 221 19.88 -4.60 -3.00
C PHE A 221 19.91 -3.11 -2.63
N ASP A 222 20.91 -2.42 -3.15
CA ASP A 222 21.00 -0.97 -3.10
C ASP A 222 19.85 -0.29 -3.86
N GLY A 223 19.78 1.03 -3.72
CA GLY A 223 18.96 1.89 -4.54
C GLY A 223 18.56 3.15 -3.81
N VAL A 224 17.59 3.86 -4.37
CA VAL A 224 17.08 5.13 -3.83
C VAL A 224 16.64 5.00 -2.37
N LEU A 225 16.08 3.86 -1.96
CA LEU A 225 15.61 3.65 -0.59
C LEU A 225 16.74 3.51 0.42
N ILE A 226 17.79 2.74 0.10
CA ILE A 226 18.97 2.59 0.97
C ILE A 226 19.68 3.94 1.13
N LYS A 227 19.88 4.67 0.03
CA LYS A 227 20.49 6.01 0.05
C LYS A 227 19.71 6.97 0.96
N ARG A 228 18.38 6.92 0.96
CA ARG A 228 17.52 7.71 1.86
C ARG A 228 17.65 7.29 3.33
N ILE A 229 17.81 6.00 3.61
CA ILE A 229 18.01 5.51 4.98
C ILE A 229 19.31 6.10 5.53
N TYR A 230 20.41 5.97 4.81
CA TYR A 230 21.70 6.51 5.26
C TYR A 230 21.71 8.04 5.37
N ALA A 231 21.04 8.75 4.46
CA ALA A 231 20.87 10.20 4.58
C ALA A 231 20.10 10.58 5.87
N ALA A 232 19.05 9.83 6.24
CA ALA A 232 18.32 10.07 7.47
C ALA A 232 19.15 9.75 8.73
N VAL A 233 20.06 8.77 8.65
CA VAL A 233 21.05 8.50 9.71
C VAL A 233 22.00 9.67 9.89
N GLU A 234 22.53 10.22 8.79
CA GLU A 234 23.43 11.36 8.81
C GLU A 234 22.75 12.61 9.37
N GLU A 235 21.49 12.86 9.00
CA GLU A 235 20.70 13.95 9.56
C GLU A 235 20.49 13.79 11.07
N LEU A 236 20.18 12.57 11.54
CA LEU A 236 20.03 12.31 12.98
C LEU A 236 21.34 12.56 13.73
N GLN A 237 22.46 12.04 13.20
CA GLN A 237 23.78 12.18 13.82
C GLN A 237 24.19 13.65 13.99
N LEU A 238 23.84 14.52 13.03
CA LEU A 238 24.07 15.96 13.12
C LEU A 238 23.22 16.64 14.21
N ARG A 239 22.00 16.14 14.43
CA ARG A 239 21.06 16.70 15.40
C ARG A 239 21.35 16.26 16.83
N GLU A 240 21.85 15.02 16.99
CA GLU A 240 22.13 14.40 18.28
C GLU A 240 23.63 14.07 18.40
N PRO A 241 24.51 15.07 18.56
CA PRO A 241 25.97 14.85 18.54
C PRO A 241 26.50 13.98 19.70
N GLY A 242 25.71 13.81 20.76
CA GLY A 242 26.03 12.92 21.89
C GLY A 242 25.61 11.46 21.69
N LEU A 243 24.86 11.16 20.63
CA LEU A 243 24.39 9.82 20.28
C LEU A 243 25.24 9.28 19.13
N GLU A 244 25.84 8.09 19.29
CA GLU A 244 26.52 7.44 18.18
C GLU A 244 25.54 6.67 17.30
N VAL A 245 25.52 6.93 15.99
CA VAL A 245 24.61 6.26 15.04
C VAL A 245 25.42 5.55 13.97
N LEU A 246 25.47 4.22 14.04
CA LEU A 246 26.22 3.38 13.10
C LEU A 246 25.35 2.92 11.93
N LYS A 247 25.90 2.97 10.72
CA LYS A 247 25.28 2.49 9.48
C LYS A 247 25.76 1.07 9.20
N ALA A 248 24.90 0.07 9.38
CA ALA A 248 25.19 -1.27 8.88
C ALA A 248 24.85 -1.39 7.40
N ALA A 249 25.60 -2.21 6.67
CA ALA A 249 25.30 -2.51 5.28
C ALA A 249 23.99 -3.34 5.17
N TYR A 250 23.32 -3.24 4.02
CA TYR A 250 22.22 -4.12 3.65
C TYR A 250 22.73 -5.55 3.34
N LEU A 251 21.82 -6.49 3.06
CA LEU A 251 22.20 -7.90 2.91
C LEU A 251 23.11 -8.11 1.67
N GLY A 252 22.70 -7.59 0.52
CA GLY A 252 23.48 -7.64 -0.72
C GLY A 252 23.48 -9.00 -1.41
N ALA A 253 24.21 -9.07 -2.53
CA ALA A 253 24.58 -10.33 -3.17
C ALA A 253 25.56 -11.10 -2.28
N HIS A 254 25.06 -12.03 -1.48
CA HIS A 254 25.82 -12.74 -0.45
C HIS A 254 25.63 -14.26 -0.54
N PRO A 255 26.67 -15.09 -0.25
CA PRO A 255 26.55 -16.55 -0.24
C PRO A 255 25.39 -17.08 0.61
N HIS A 256 25.15 -16.51 1.80
CA HIS A 256 24.00 -16.88 2.64
C HIS A 256 22.67 -16.69 1.92
N VAL A 257 22.50 -15.61 1.14
CA VAL A 257 21.28 -15.35 0.38
C VAL A 257 21.14 -16.35 -0.76
N ALA A 258 22.23 -16.64 -1.47
CA ALA A 258 22.25 -17.63 -2.53
C ALA A 258 21.88 -19.04 -2.01
N ASP A 259 22.39 -19.42 -0.83
CA ASP A 259 22.03 -20.67 -0.16
C ASP A 259 20.53 -20.73 0.15
N VAL A 260 19.95 -19.65 0.68
CA VAL A 260 18.50 -19.62 0.93
C VAL A 260 17.72 -19.81 -0.38
N ILE A 261 18.13 -19.17 -1.50
CA ILE A 261 17.45 -19.35 -2.80
C ILE A 261 17.49 -20.82 -3.23
N ILE A 262 18.64 -21.49 -3.10
CA ILE A 262 18.80 -22.91 -3.43
C ILE A 262 17.91 -23.77 -2.53
N GLU A 263 17.93 -23.53 -1.22
CA GLU A 263 17.09 -24.24 -0.26
C GLU A 263 15.59 -24.07 -0.59
N ARG A 264 15.15 -22.87 -0.97
CA ARG A 264 13.77 -22.62 -1.41
C ARG A 264 13.42 -23.33 -2.71
N ALA A 265 14.36 -23.48 -3.64
CA ALA A 265 14.16 -24.27 -4.84
C ALA A 265 13.94 -25.76 -4.51
N VAL A 266 14.76 -26.31 -3.63
CA VAL A 266 14.64 -27.72 -3.17
C VAL A 266 13.30 -27.94 -2.50
N GLU A 267 12.94 -27.07 -1.56
CA GLU A 267 11.66 -27.15 -0.84
C GLU A 267 10.46 -27.08 -1.78
N ALA A 268 10.53 -26.28 -2.85
CA ALA A 268 9.47 -26.19 -3.85
C ALA A 268 9.22 -27.54 -4.53
N VAL A 269 10.29 -28.20 -4.99
CA VAL A 269 10.23 -29.48 -5.71
C VAL A 269 9.79 -30.62 -4.77
N GLU A 270 10.24 -30.60 -3.53
CA GLU A 270 9.84 -31.58 -2.51
C GLU A 270 8.40 -31.37 -1.99
N GLY A 271 7.68 -30.35 -2.47
CA GLY A 271 6.34 -30.00 -2.01
C GLY A 271 6.30 -29.46 -0.57
N ARG A 272 7.44 -29.01 -0.06
CA ARG A 272 7.62 -28.42 1.29
C ARG A 272 7.68 -26.90 1.28
N ALA A 273 7.44 -26.24 0.15
CA ALA A 273 7.32 -24.78 0.06
C ALA A 273 6.09 -24.30 0.85
N ALA A 274 6.27 -24.21 2.17
CA ALA A 274 5.27 -23.69 3.09
C ALA A 274 5.28 -22.17 3.00
N MET A 275 4.39 -21.63 2.16
CA MET A 275 3.94 -20.26 2.34
C MET A 275 3.27 -20.17 3.73
N ASN A 276 3.32 -19.01 4.38
CA ASN A 276 2.65 -18.74 5.67
C ASN A 276 1.11 -18.66 5.55
N CYS A 277 0.51 -19.56 4.78
CA CYS A 277 -0.90 -19.65 4.47
C CYS A 277 -1.80 -19.67 5.71
N SER A 278 -1.29 -20.15 6.84
CA SER A 278 -2.02 -20.17 8.12
C SER A 278 -2.46 -18.78 8.60
N LEU A 279 -1.74 -17.72 8.23
CA LEU A 279 -2.09 -16.33 8.54
C LEU A 279 -2.26 -15.47 7.27
N CYS A 280 -2.38 -16.11 6.10
CA CYS A 280 -2.56 -15.38 4.86
C CYS A 280 -3.97 -14.78 4.80
N LYS A 281 -4.05 -13.45 4.86
CA LYS A 281 -5.31 -12.68 4.80
C LYS A 281 -6.18 -12.94 3.56
N TYR A 282 -5.62 -13.51 2.51
CA TYR A 282 -6.35 -13.91 1.30
C TYR A 282 -7.02 -15.28 1.42
N ARG A 283 -6.58 -16.13 2.37
CA ARG A 283 -7.03 -17.53 2.52
C ARG A 283 -7.87 -17.78 3.75
N VAL A 284 -7.57 -17.08 4.84
CA VAL A 284 -8.27 -17.23 6.11
C VAL A 284 -8.67 -15.87 6.65
N GLN A 285 -9.73 -15.83 7.45
CA GLN A 285 -10.19 -14.59 8.05
C GLN A 285 -9.15 -14.08 9.06
N ILE A 286 -8.52 -12.96 8.73
CA ILE A 286 -7.60 -12.22 9.61
C ILE A 286 -8.28 -10.92 10.00
N VAL A 287 -8.17 -10.58 11.30
CA VAL A 287 -8.73 -9.37 11.91
C VAL A 287 -8.38 -8.12 11.09
N GLY A 288 -9.39 -7.37 10.66
CA GLY A 288 -9.24 -6.14 9.86
C GLY A 288 -9.04 -6.33 8.35
N PHE A 289 -8.97 -7.57 7.86
CA PHE A 289 -8.83 -7.94 6.45
C PHE A 289 -9.92 -8.94 5.98
N GLU A 290 -11.06 -8.97 6.65
CA GLU A 290 -12.16 -9.91 6.39
C GLU A 290 -12.67 -9.85 4.94
N ASN A 291 -12.62 -8.66 4.33
CA ASN A 291 -13.07 -8.44 2.96
C ASN A 291 -12.09 -8.97 1.89
N GLN A 292 -10.87 -9.36 2.27
CA GLN A 292 -9.84 -9.87 1.34
C GLN A 292 -9.84 -11.40 1.24
N VAL A 293 -10.61 -12.09 2.08
CA VAL A 293 -10.69 -13.56 2.07
C VAL A 293 -11.37 -14.03 0.79
N GLY A 294 -10.68 -14.88 0.03
CA GLY A 294 -11.19 -15.44 -1.22
C GLY A 294 -11.09 -14.48 -2.42
N GLU A 295 -10.40 -13.35 -2.29
CA GLU A 295 -10.10 -12.49 -3.45
C GLU A 295 -9.32 -13.30 -4.51
N PRO A 296 -9.69 -13.19 -5.80
CA PRO A 296 -8.95 -13.86 -6.86
C PRO A 296 -7.55 -13.29 -6.99
N GLN A 297 -6.55 -14.14 -7.19
CA GLN A 297 -5.19 -13.71 -7.52
C GLN A 297 -5.18 -13.04 -8.90
N GLN A 298 -4.73 -11.79 -8.95
CA GLN A 298 -4.64 -10.99 -10.17
C GLN A 298 -3.24 -10.39 -10.28
N GLY A 299 -2.62 -10.49 -11.45
CA GLY A 299 -1.33 -9.86 -11.76
C GLY A 299 -1.51 -8.38 -12.05
N HIS A 300 -0.93 -7.52 -11.22
CA HIS A 300 -1.03 -6.06 -11.38
C HIS A 300 0.10 -5.48 -12.24
N HIS A 301 1.13 -6.28 -12.51
CA HIS A 301 2.35 -5.88 -13.22
C HIS A 301 2.25 -5.88 -14.75
N MET A 302 1.14 -6.37 -15.31
CA MET A 302 1.01 -6.69 -16.73
C MET A 302 1.35 -5.51 -17.66
N ALA A 303 1.02 -4.28 -17.27
CA ALA A 303 1.25 -3.08 -18.07
C ALA A 303 2.71 -2.60 -18.08
N VAL A 304 3.57 -3.08 -17.17
CA VAL A 304 4.95 -2.59 -16.99
C VAL A 304 6.01 -3.66 -17.22
N ARG A 305 5.60 -4.86 -17.67
CA ARG A 305 6.48 -6.00 -17.90
C ARG A 305 7.41 -5.75 -19.10
N GLY A 306 8.73 -5.87 -18.90
CA GLY A 306 9.73 -5.73 -19.97
C GLY A 306 9.80 -4.33 -20.60
N LEU A 307 9.20 -3.32 -19.94
CA LEU A 307 9.02 -1.97 -20.47
C LEU A 307 10.35 -1.34 -20.92
N LEU A 308 11.44 -1.53 -20.15
CA LEU A 308 12.72 -0.87 -20.41
C LEU A 308 13.40 -1.35 -21.69
N GLU A 309 13.21 -2.62 -22.06
CA GLU A 309 13.78 -3.16 -23.29
C GLU A 309 12.93 -2.82 -24.50
N GLN A 310 11.60 -2.78 -24.34
CA GLN A 310 10.68 -2.24 -25.34
C GLN A 310 10.95 -0.75 -25.64
N GLU A 311 11.32 0.02 -24.60
CA GLU A 311 11.84 1.40 -24.69
C GLU A 311 13.14 1.51 -25.47
N ARG A 312 14.10 0.61 -25.23
CA ARG A 312 15.38 0.59 -25.96
C ARG A 312 15.26 0.10 -27.40
N SER A 313 14.33 -0.79 -27.71
CA SER A 313 14.11 -1.32 -29.05
C SER A 313 13.27 -0.40 -29.95
N GLY A 314 12.91 0.80 -29.48
CA GLY A 314 12.07 1.75 -30.24
C GLY A 314 10.63 1.28 -30.46
N ALA A 315 10.19 0.27 -29.71
CA ALA A 315 8.86 -0.32 -29.81
C ALA A 315 8.06 0.05 -28.56
N VAL A 316 7.80 1.34 -28.36
CA VAL A 316 6.98 1.82 -27.24
C VAL A 316 5.66 2.32 -27.78
N ALA A 317 4.59 1.58 -27.47
CA ALA A 317 3.31 2.23 -27.24
C ALA A 317 3.45 3.01 -25.92
N ALA A 318 3.47 4.34 -26.00
CA ALA A 318 3.57 5.19 -24.83
C ALA A 318 2.50 4.80 -23.79
N VAL A 319 2.91 4.48 -22.57
CA VAL A 319 1.97 4.49 -21.44
C VAL A 319 1.77 5.96 -21.09
N GLU A 320 0.80 6.58 -21.75
CA GLU A 320 0.40 7.97 -21.55
C GLU A 320 0.08 8.22 -20.07
N ALA A 321 0.49 9.38 -19.55
CA ALA A 321 -0.08 9.91 -18.32
C ALA A 321 -1.61 9.88 -18.45
N PRO A 322 -2.38 9.48 -17.40
CA PRO A 322 -3.81 9.31 -17.53
C PRO A 322 -4.42 10.60 -18.09
N VAL A 323 -4.99 10.50 -19.29
CA VAL A 323 -5.67 11.61 -19.94
C VAL A 323 -7.03 11.78 -19.27
N PHE A 324 -7.20 12.88 -18.55
CA PHE A 324 -8.47 13.21 -17.92
C PHE A 324 -9.35 13.91 -18.95
N GLN A 325 -10.45 13.25 -19.33
CA GLN A 325 -11.48 13.89 -20.13
C GLN A 325 -12.48 14.61 -19.21
N PRO A 326 -12.99 15.78 -19.61
CA PRO A 326 -14.08 16.44 -18.88
C PRO A 326 -15.28 15.51 -18.72
N TYR A 327 -16.03 15.69 -17.64
CA TYR A 327 -17.24 14.91 -17.40
C TYR A 327 -18.27 15.13 -18.51
N LEU A 328 -18.63 14.07 -19.24
CA LEU A 328 -19.65 14.11 -20.28
C LEU A 328 -20.97 13.51 -19.76
N PRO A 329 -21.98 14.33 -19.42
CA PRO A 329 -23.29 13.82 -19.02
C PRO A 329 -24.02 13.14 -20.18
N HIS A 330 -24.88 12.17 -19.86
CA HIS A 330 -25.81 11.59 -20.83
C HIS A 330 -26.76 12.68 -21.38
N PRO A 331 -27.23 12.64 -22.64
CA PRO A 331 -28.08 13.68 -23.22
C PRO A 331 -29.31 14.05 -22.38
N ILE A 332 -29.94 13.04 -21.75
CA ILE A 332 -31.09 13.26 -20.84
C ILE A 332 -30.67 14.00 -19.56
N GLU A 333 -29.50 13.64 -18.99
CA GLU A 333 -28.95 14.36 -17.83
C GLU A 333 -28.66 15.81 -18.24
N ALA A 334 -27.97 16.02 -19.37
CA ALA A 334 -27.67 17.36 -19.89
C ALA A 334 -28.92 18.22 -20.09
N GLU A 335 -29.99 17.66 -20.68
CA GLU A 335 -31.25 18.38 -20.86
C GLU A 335 -31.92 18.71 -19.52
N SER A 336 -31.89 17.77 -18.56
CA SER A 336 -32.40 18.01 -17.21
C SER A 336 -31.66 19.17 -16.53
N PHE A 337 -30.33 19.24 -16.66
CA PHE A 337 -29.54 20.34 -16.09
C PHE A 337 -29.80 21.68 -16.77
N LYS A 338 -30.16 21.73 -18.06
CA LYS A 338 -30.62 22.98 -18.71
C LYS A 338 -31.93 23.47 -18.11
N ILE A 339 -32.89 22.56 -17.91
CA ILE A 339 -34.18 22.88 -17.27
C ILE A 339 -33.94 23.39 -15.84
N ILE A 340 -33.05 22.74 -15.08
CA ILE A 340 -32.70 23.14 -13.72
C ILE A 340 -32.00 24.51 -13.69
N ALA A 341 -31.07 24.75 -14.62
CA ALA A 341 -30.38 26.04 -14.74
C ALA A 341 -31.35 27.19 -15.06
N ALA A 342 -32.39 26.95 -15.87
CA ALA A 342 -33.41 27.93 -16.22
C ALA A 342 -34.55 28.04 -15.19
N GLY A 343 -34.75 27.03 -14.34
CA GLY A 343 -35.91 26.91 -13.46
C GLY A 343 -35.87 27.78 -12.19
N ARG A 344 -34.72 28.39 -11.86
CA ARG A 344 -34.60 29.38 -10.79
C ARG A 344 -33.45 30.36 -11.02
N ASP A 345 -33.43 31.44 -10.25
CA ASP A 345 -32.26 32.31 -10.15
C ASP A 345 -31.16 31.66 -9.29
N TRP A 346 -29.97 31.55 -9.89
CA TRP A 346 -28.76 30.98 -9.29
C TRP A 346 -27.73 32.04 -8.89
N THR A 347 -27.95 33.31 -9.26
CA THR A 347 -27.02 34.42 -8.98
C THR A 347 -26.68 34.63 -7.50
N PRO A 348 -27.56 34.31 -6.52
CA PRO A 348 -27.22 34.44 -5.10
C PRO A 348 -26.20 33.41 -4.59
N PHE A 349 -25.97 32.31 -5.32
CA PHE A 349 -25.10 31.22 -4.89
C PHE A 349 -23.69 31.36 -5.48
N PRO A 350 -22.63 31.09 -4.69
CA PRO A 350 -21.27 31.02 -5.21
C PRO A 350 -21.15 30.02 -6.35
N ALA A 351 -20.39 30.37 -7.40
CA ALA A 351 -20.17 29.52 -8.57
C ALA A 351 -19.67 28.11 -8.19
N ALA A 352 -18.77 28.02 -7.19
CA ALA A 352 -18.26 26.76 -6.68
C ALA A 352 -19.35 25.82 -6.12
N HIS A 353 -20.49 26.36 -5.67
CA HIS A 353 -21.56 25.54 -5.08
C HIS A 353 -22.55 25.02 -6.13
N LEU A 354 -22.56 25.59 -7.35
CA LEU A 354 -23.61 25.37 -8.33
C LEU A 354 -23.73 23.91 -8.78
N THR A 355 -22.61 23.24 -9.07
CA THR A 355 -22.62 21.83 -9.47
C THR A 355 -23.31 20.97 -8.41
N VAL A 356 -22.95 21.15 -7.13
CA VAL A 356 -23.57 20.40 -6.02
C VAL A 356 -25.04 20.74 -5.87
N LEU A 357 -25.40 22.02 -5.86
CA LEU A 357 -26.78 22.48 -5.64
C LEU A 357 -27.72 22.04 -6.77
N GLN A 358 -27.33 22.19 -8.03
CA GLN A 358 -28.12 21.74 -9.18
C GLN A 358 -28.29 20.22 -9.19
N ARG A 359 -27.26 19.46 -8.78
CA ARG A 359 -27.38 18.00 -8.65
C ARG A 359 -28.33 17.59 -7.53
N LEU A 360 -28.39 18.35 -6.43
CA LEU A 360 -29.38 18.13 -5.40
C LEU A 360 -30.79 18.35 -5.94
N VAL A 361 -31.06 19.43 -6.68
CA VAL A 361 -32.35 19.67 -7.35
C VAL A 361 -32.69 18.53 -8.32
N HIS A 362 -31.73 18.08 -9.14
CA HIS A 362 -31.91 16.96 -10.05
C HIS A 362 -32.31 15.66 -9.31
N THR A 363 -31.73 15.44 -8.14
CA THR A 363 -31.95 14.22 -7.35
C THR A 363 -33.25 14.27 -6.55
N SER A 364 -33.63 15.45 -6.05
CA SER A 364 -34.85 15.66 -5.26
C SER A 364 -36.08 15.91 -6.13
N GLY A 365 -35.91 16.43 -7.34
CA GLY A 365 -36.99 16.99 -8.15
C GLY A 365 -37.57 18.29 -7.58
N ASP A 366 -36.84 18.96 -6.69
CA ASP A 366 -37.33 20.07 -5.88
C ASP A 366 -36.33 21.24 -5.92
N PHE A 367 -36.75 22.36 -6.50
CA PHE A 367 -35.94 23.59 -6.65
C PHE A 367 -35.66 24.30 -5.33
N ASP A 368 -36.48 24.07 -4.31
CA ASP A 368 -36.40 24.75 -3.01
C ASP A 368 -35.46 24.01 -2.04
N VAL A 369 -34.88 22.88 -2.46
CA VAL A 369 -33.90 22.16 -1.64
C VAL A 369 -32.68 23.01 -1.29
N VAL A 370 -32.26 23.88 -2.20
CA VAL A 370 -31.00 24.63 -2.08
C VAL A 370 -31.04 25.69 -0.98
N GLU A 371 -32.24 26.13 -0.58
CA GLU A 371 -32.43 27.09 0.53
C GLU A 371 -32.03 26.49 1.88
N ASP A 372 -32.14 25.17 2.02
CA ASP A 372 -31.81 24.48 3.26
C ASP A 372 -30.33 24.09 3.34
N ILE A 373 -29.57 24.15 2.23
CA ILE A 373 -28.20 23.65 2.21
C ILE A 373 -27.23 24.66 2.81
N TYR A 374 -26.41 24.17 3.73
CA TYR A 374 -25.33 24.89 4.35
C TYR A 374 -23.97 24.36 3.88
N PHE A 375 -23.09 25.26 3.45
CA PHE A 375 -21.68 25.02 3.19
C PHE A 375 -20.85 25.83 4.19
N SER A 376 -19.91 25.19 4.88
CA SER A 376 -18.88 25.97 5.58
C SER A 376 -17.96 26.67 4.58
N SER A 377 -17.23 27.70 5.03
CA SER A 377 -16.25 28.39 4.18
C SER A 377 -15.26 27.41 3.56
N GLY A 378 -15.10 27.48 2.23
CA GLY A 378 -14.18 26.63 1.47
C GLY A 378 -14.58 25.14 1.40
N ALA A 379 -15.80 24.73 1.77
CA ALA A 379 -16.15 23.32 1.87
C ALA A 379 -16.02 22.56 0.55
N VAL A 380 -16.36 23.19 -0.58
CA VAL A 380 -16.27 22.57 -1.91
C VAL A 380 -14.81 22.39 -2.31
N GLU A 381 -13.99 23.43 -2.19
CA GLU A 381 -12.59 23.41 -2.57
C GLU A 381 -11.80 22.43 -1.69
N ASN A 382 -12.06 22.40 -0.38
CA ASN A 382 -11.50 21.39 0.51
C ASN A 382 -11.99 19.98 0.13
N GLY A 383 -13.25 19.83 -0.26
CA GLY A 383 -13.81 18.57 -0.75
C GLY A 383 -13.10 18.03 -1.99
N ILE A 384 -12.93 18.88 -3.02
CA ILE A 384 -12.22 18.53 -4.25
C ILE A 384 -10.78 18.13 -3.94
N ARG A 385 -10.05 18.95 -3.19
CA ARG A 385 -8.67 18.63 -2.77
C ARG A 385 -8.60 17.34 -1.96
N ALA A 386 -9.57 17.10 -1.08
CA ALA A 386 -9.63 15.88 -0.28
C ALA A 386 -9.85 14.64 -1.15
N LEU A 387 -10.74 14.70 -2.14
CA LEU A 387 -10.97 13.59 -3.07
C LEU A 387 -9.71 13.29 -3.89
N LEU A 388 -9.02 14.32 -4.38
CA LEU A 388 -7.79 14.17 -5.16
C LEU A 388 -6.59 13.66 -4.33
N ARG A 389 -6.50 14.07 -3.05
CA ARG A 389 -5.39 13.72 -2.15
C ARG A 389 -5.60 12.41 -1.40
N CYS A 390 -6.75 12.26 -0.75
CA CYS A 390 -7.02 11.20 0.21
C CYS A 390 -7.54 9.92 -0.45
N LYS A 391 -8.21 10.08 -1.60
CA LYS A 391 -8.74 8.97 -2.42
C LYS A 391 -9.60 7.98 -1.64
N LEU A 392 -10.24 8.40 -0.55
CA LEU A 392 -11.11 7.55 0.27
C LEU A 392 -12.37 8.29 0.71
N VAL A 393 -13.53 7.75 0.32
CA VAL A 393 -14.85 8.19 0.80
C VAL A 393 -15.42 7.16 1.77
N VAL A 394 -15.65 7.59 3.01
CA VAL A 394 -16.30 6.79 4.06
C VAL A 394 -17.80 7.11 4.09
N THR A 395 -18.63 6.08 4.19
CA THR A 395 -20.09 6.25 4.22
C THR A 395 -20.73 5.56 5.44
N ASP A 396 -21.83 6.14 5.94
CA ASP A 396 -22.55 5.59 7.10
C ASP A 396 -23.37 4.33 6.78
N VAL A 397 -23.87 4.23 5.55
CA VAL A 397 -24.65 3.10 5.03
C VAL A 397 -24.32 2.78 3.57
N THR A 398 -24.52 1.51 3.19
CA THR A 398 -24.22 1.01 1.85
C THR A 398 -25.01 1.70 0.73
N MET A 399 -26.18 2.27 1.03
CA MET A 399 -26.98 3.03 0.05
C MET A 399 -26.26 4.30 -0.43
N VAL A 400 -25.54 5.01 0.44
CA VAL A 400 -24.72 6.16 0.03
C VAL A 400 -23.60 5.69 -0.89
N GLN A 401 -22.87 4.65 -0.47
CA GLN A 401 -21.77 4.06 -1.26
C GLN A 401 -22.24 3.61 -2.65
N THR A 402 -23.41 2.98 -2.73
CA THR A 402 -23.98 2.48 -3.99
C THR A 402 -24.43 3.61 -4.92
N GLY A 403 -24.84 4.75 -4.36
CA GLY A 403 -25.23 5.94 -5.12
C GLY A 403 -24.07 6.72 -5.75
N LEU A 404 -22.82 6.37 -5.42
CA LEU A 404 -21.64 7.00 -6.03
C LEU A 404 -21.42 6.49 -7.46
N LYS A 405 -21.15 7.41 -8.39
CA LYS A 405 -20.93 7.05 -9.80
C LYS A 405 -19.62 6.27 -9.95
N ARG A 406 -19.74 4.97 -10.24
CA ARG A 406 -18.61 4.03 -10.38
C ARG A 406 -17.55 4.49 -11.38
N GLU A 407 -17.97 5.12 -12.47
CA GLU A 407 -17.05 5.63 -13.49
C GLU A 407 -16.17 6.76 -12.96
N LEU A 408 -16.75 7.71 -12.21
CA LEU A 408 -15.99 8.80 -11.58
C LEU A 408 -15.00 8.27 -10.53
N LEU A 409 -15.43 7.28 -9.72
CA LEU A 409 -14.55 6.64 -8.73
C LEU A 409 -13.33 6.01 -9.41
N LYS A 410 -13.52 5.29 -10.52
CA LYS A 410 -12.43 4.68 -11.28
C LYS A 410 -11.50 5.73 -11.89
N GLN A 411 -12.03 6.73 -12.56
CA GLN A 411 -11.23 7.76 -13.23
C GLN A 411 -10.37 8.55 -12.25
N LEU A 412 -10.91 8.89 -11.08
CA LEU A 412 -10.19 9.62 -10.03
C LEU A 412 -9.34 8.71 -9.12
N GLY A 413 -9.49 7.38 -9.25
CA GLY A 413 -8.84 6.40 -8.38
C GLY A 413 -9.25 6.54 -6.92
N ILE A 414 -10.53 6.78 -6.64
CA ILE A 414 -11.10 6.96 -5.30
C ILE A 414 -11.70 5.63 -4.82
N ASP A 415 -11.23 5.17 -3.68
CA ASP A 415 -11.79 4.04 -2.95
C ASP A 415 -12.97 4.46 -2.07
N THR A 416 -13.82 3.50 -1.73
CA THR A 416 -14.99 3.72 -0.87
C THR A 416 -15.03 2.69 0.25
N TRP A 417 -15.49 3.09 1.43
CA TRP A 417 -15.65 2.18 2.56
C TRP A 417 -16.97 2.43 3.31
N CYS A 418 -17.64 1.35 3.70
CA CYS A 418 -18.82 1.37 4.55
C CYS A 418 -18.77 0.21 5.55
N GLY A 419 -18.57 0.52 6.83
CA GLY A 419 -18.42 -0.49 7.87
C GLY A 419 -19.72 -1.13 8.36
N VAL A 420 -20.91 -0.71 7.91
CA VAL A 420 -22.19 -1.05 8.56
C VAL A 420 -22.51 -2.56 8.60
N HIS A 421 -21.97 -3.33 7.66
CA HIS A 421 -22.16 -4.79 7.57
C HIS A 421 -20.97 -5.60 8.09
N GLU A 422 -19.88 -4.95 8.51
CA GLU A 422 -18.71 -5.65 9.03
C GLU A 422 -18.98 -6.22 10.44
N ARG A 423 -18.51 -7.44 10.69
CA ARG A 423 -18.71 -8.15 11.98
C ARG A 423 -18.20 -7.34 13.17
N GLU A 424 -17.05 -6.69 13.03
CA GLU A 424 -16.49 -5.84 14.09
C GLU A 424 -17.37 -4.64 14.41
N THR A 425 -17.98 -4.00 13.41
CA THR A 425 -18.95 -2.92 13.63
C THR A 425 -20.16 -3.42 14.41
N PHE A 426 -20.64 -4.63 14.10
CA PHE A 426 -21.73 -5.25 14.85
C PHE A 426 -21.36 -5.50 16.31
N LEU A 427 -20.18 -6.07 16.56
CA LEU A 427 -19.68 -6.33 17.92
C LEU A 427 -19.48 -5.03 18.70
N MET A 428 -18.91 -4.00 18.08
CA MET A 428 -18.71 -2.69 18.69
C MET A 428 -20.04 -2.01 19.01
N ALA A 429 -21.01 -2.04 18.09
CA ALA A 429 -22.34 -1.49 18.31
C ALA A 429 -23.04 -2.16 19.50
N ALA A 430 -22.94 -3.50 19.59
CA ALA A 430 -23.50 -4.26 20.71
C ALA A 430 -22.80 -3.93 22.04
N ALA A 431 -21.46 -3.86 22.05
CA ALA A 431 -20.68 -3.59 23.25
C ALA A 431 -20.87 -2.17 23.79
N LEU A 432 -21.03 -1.18 22.90
CA LEU A 432 -21.17 0.22 23.28
C LEU A 432 -22.63 0.68 23.39
N GLY A 433 -23.61 -0.17 23.05
CA GLY A 433 -25.02 0.19 23.01
C GLY A 433 -25.34 1.27 21.97
N THR A 434 -24.62 1.30 20.84
CA THR A 434 -24.75 2.31 19.78
C THR A 434 -25.34 1.71 18.51
N THR A 435 -25.67 2.55 17.52
CA THR A 435 -26.12 2.06 16.21
C THR A 435 -24.95 1.53 15.38
N ARG A 436 -25.21 0.64 14.43
CA ARG A 436 -24.18 0.15 13.49
C ARG A 436 -23.55 1.28 12.68
N SER A 437 -24.32 2.31 12.29
CA SER A 437 -23.78 3.46 11.58
C SER A 437 -22.84 4.28 12.45
N ALA A 438 -23.19 4.55 13.72
CA ALA A 438 -22.31 5.23 14.67
C ALA A 438 -21.03 4.41 14.94
N ALA A 439 -21.17 3.11 15.21
CA ALA A 439 -20.01 2.22 15.36
C ALA A 439 -19.14 2.18 14.09
N GLY A 440 -19.75 2.23 12.90
CA GLY A 440 -19.04 2.32 11.63
C GLY A 440 -18.21 3.61 11.51
N ILE A 441 -18.75 4.76 11.93
CA ILE A 441 -18.01 6.02 11.98
C ILE A 441 -16.83 5.96 12.95
N ARG A 442 -17.03 5.38 14.14
CA ARG A 442 -15.93 5.18 15.10
C ARG A 442 -14.81 4.32 14.52
N ARG A 443 -15.17 3.22 13.84
CA ARG A 443 -14.18 2.37 13.18
C ARG A 443 -13.47 3.09 12.04
N ALA A 444 -14.15 3.98 11.31
CA ALA A 444 -13.50 4.80 10.31
C ALA A 444 -12.43 5.73 10.92
N TRP A 445 -12.73 6.35 12.06
CA TRP A 445 -11.77 7.16 12.80
C TRP A 445 -10.55 6.34 13.24
N GLU A 446 -10.77 5.17 13.85
CA GLU A 446 -9.71 4.27 14.31
C GLU A 446 -8.83 3.75 13.16
N LYS A 447 -9.44 3.45 12.01
CA LYS A 447 -8.76 2.79 10.89
C LYS A 447 -8.06 3.76 9.94
N PHE A 448 -8.69 4.90 9.62
CA PHE A 448 -8.23 5.77 8.54
C PHE A 448 -7.75 7.14 8.99
N GLY A 449 -8.04 7.55 10.23
CA GLY A 449 -7.63 8.87 10.74
C GLY A 449 -8.25 10.02 9.93
N ASN A 450 -7.45 11.05 9.60
CA ASN A 450 -7.93 12.32 9.05
C ASN A 450 -8.05 12.36 7.53
N ASP A 451 -7.39 11.43 6.82
CA ASP A 451 -7.29 11.43 5.35
C ASP A 451 -8.52 10.77 4.72
N ILE A 452 -9.72 11.30 5.02
CA ILE A 452 -11.00 10.82 4.48
C ILE A 452 -11.95 11.96 4.13
N VAL A 453 -12.86 11.68 3.20
CA VAL A 453 -14.14 12.41 3.05
C VAL A 453 -15.24 11.57 3.67
N LEU A 454 -15.97 12.12 4.63
CA LEU A 454 -17.05 11.42 5.32
C LEU A 454 -18.41 11.84 4.76
N ALA A 455 -19.19 10.90 4.23
CA ALA A 455 -20.52 11.14 3.67
C ALA A 455 -21.60 10.34 4.42
N ILE A 456 -22.46 11.05 5.13
CA ILE A 456 -23.52 10.50 5.98
C ILE A 456 -24.87 10.86 5.36
N GLY A 457 -25.62 9.84 4.94
CA GLY A 457 -26.89 10.03 4.23
C GLY A 457 -28.12 9.47 4.94
N ASP A 458 -27.97 8.65 5.97
CA ASP A 458 -29.11 7.95 6.58
C ASP A 458 -29.19 8.19 8.09
N ALA A 459 -28.11 7.92 8.81
CA ALA A 459 -28.16 7.83 10.26
C ALA A 459 -27.80 9.16 10.96
N PRO A 460 -28.73 9.82 11.69
CA PRO A 460 -28.39 10.97 12.52
C PRO A 460 -27.38 10.62 13.62
N THR A 461 -27.42 9.38 14.11
CA THR A 461 -26.44 8.86 15.08
C THR A 461 -25.01 8.80 14.53
N ALA A 462 -24.81 8.67 13.21
CA ALA A 462 -23.49 8.75 12.60
C ALA A 462 -22.92 10.18 12.66
N ILE A 463 -23.76 11.21 12.48
CA ILE A 463 -23.34 12.62 12.68
C ILE A 463 -23.01 12.88 14.15
N MET A 464 -23.85 12.41 15.08
CA MET A 464 -23.61 12.57 16.51
C MET A 464 -22.26 11.98 16.91
N GLU A 465 -21.95 10.77 16.43
CA GLU A 465 -20.67 10.14 16.71
C GLU A 465 -19.49 10.87 16.05
N ALA A 466 -19.63 11.30 14.78
CA ALA A 466 -18.58 12.04 14.09
C ALA A 466 -18.25 13.35 14.82
N THR A 467 -19.26 14.13 15.19
CA THR A 467 -19.09 15.40 15.91
C THR A 467 -18.51 15.20 17.31
N ARG A 468 -18.89 14.13 18.02
CA ARG A 468 -18.28 13.72 19.29
C ARG A 468 -16.79 13.40 19.13
N LEU A 469 -16.41 12.61 18.13
CA LEU A 469 -15.01 12.27 17.84
C LEU A 469 -14.18 13.50 17.44
N ILE A 470 -14.75 14.42 16.66
CA ILE A 470 -14.08 15.66 16.27
C ILE A 470 -13.79 16.54 17.50
N ARG A 471 -14.77 16.65 18.41
CA ARG A 471 -14.68 17.51 19.59
C ARG A 471 -13.78 16.92 20.68
N ASP A 472 -14.02 15.67 21.03
CA ASP A 472 -13.44 15.06 22.22
C ASP A 472 -12.11 14.36 21.93
N HIS A 473 -11.94 13.84 20.71
CA HIS A 473 -10.78 13.03 20.30
C HIS A 473 -9.92 13.71 19.24
N GLY A 474 -10.22 14.97 18.90
CA GLY A 474 -9.41 15.74 17.96
C GLY A 474 -9.47 15.23 16.51
N TRP A 475 -10.46 14.42 16.14
CA TRP A 475 -10.59 13.93 14.76
C TRP A 475 -10.80 15.08 13.77
N ARG A 476 -10.13 15.04 12.61
CA ARG A 476 -10.21 16.08 11.57
C ARG A 476 -10.36 15.46 10.17
N PRO A 477 -11.51 14.83 9.83
CA PRO A 477 -11.82 14.50 8.45
C PRO A 477 -11.65 15.71 7.53
N GLN A 478 -11.20 15.51 6.30
CA GLN A 478 -10.99 16.61 5.37
C GLN A 478 -12.30 17.29 4.96
N LEU A 479 -13.40 16.55 4.95
CA LEU A 479 -14.75 17.05 4.73
C LEU A 479 -15.78 16.13 5.37
N VAL A 480 -16.81 16.70 6.00
CA VAL A 480 -17.98 15.97 6.49
C VAL A 480 -19.25 16.43 5.77
N ILE A 481 -19.85 15.55 4.98
CA ILE A 481 -21.15 15.73 4.34
C ILE A 481 -22.19 15.02 5.20
N GLY A 482 -23.08 15.76 5.86
CA GLY A 482 -24.11 15.21 6.74
C GLY A 482 -25.51 15.58 6.29
N LEU A 483 -26.16 14.69 5.55
CA LEU A 483 -27.49 14.92 4.97
C LEU A 483 -28.47 13.77 5.31
N PRO A 484 -28.60 13.30 6.56
CA PRO A 484 -29.55 12.25 6.91
C PRO A 484 -30.99 12.71 6.70
N VAL A 485 -31.85 11.80 6.26
CA VAL A 485 -33.31 12.00 6.26
C VAL A 485 -33.88 11.51 7.60
N GLY A 486 -34.96 12.13 8.07
CA GLY A 486 -35.71 11.59 9.21
C GLY A 486 -36.26 12.66 10.14
N PHE A 487 -37.04 12.20 11.12
CA PHE A 487 -37.74 13.05 12.07
C PHE A 487 -37.17 12.99 13.49
N VAL A 488 -36.43 11.93 13.84
CA VAL A 488 -35.90 11.70 15.19
C VAL A 488 -34.40 11.98 15.20
N GLY A 489 -33.97 13.01 15.93
CA GLY A 489 -32.56 13.38 16.09
C GLY A 489 -31.89 14.01 14.86
N THR A 490 -32.58 14.05 13.71
CA THR A 490 -32.06 14.55 12.43
C THR A 490 -31.79 16.05 12.46
N ARG A 491 -32.70 16.86 13.00
CA ARG A 491 -32.52 18.33 13.04
C ARG A 491 -31.39 18.70 14.00
N GLU A 492 -31.37 18.06 15.16
CA GLU A 492 -30.39 18.26 16.22
C GLU A 492 -29.00 17.86 15.72
N SER A 493 -28.86 16.67 15.13
CA SER A 493 -27.57 16.20 14.62
C SER A 493 -27.02 17.12 13.52
N LYS A 494 -27.87 17.58 12.60
CA LYS A 494 -27.46 18.51 11.53
C LYS A 494 -27.06 19.88 12.08
N ALA A 495 -27.78 20.39 13.07
CA ALA A 495 -27.43 21.63 13.76
C ALA A 495 -26.09 21.50 14.51
N ASP A 496 -25.84 20.35 15.14
CA ASP A 496 -24.57 20.07 15.80
C ASP A 496 -23.41 19.97 14.81
N LEU A 497 -23.61 19.31 13.66
CA LEU A 497 -22.65 19.36 12.58
C LEU A 497 -22.44 20.78 12.10
N GLN A 498 -23.50 21.55 11.85
CA GLN A 498 -23.39 22.94 11.42
C GLN A 498 -22.59 23.81 12.39
N ARG A 499 -22.58 23.52 13.70
CA ARG A 499 -21.77 24.23 14.71
C ARG A 499 -20.35 23.68 14.89
N CYS A 500 -20.01 22.57 14.23
CA CYS A 500 -18.72 21.90 14.36
C CYS A 500 -17.61 22.61 13.55
N LEU A 501 -17.09 23.72 14.09
CA LEU A 501 -16.14 24.62 13.40
C LEU A 501 -14.78 24.00 13.07
N GLN A 502 -14.45 22.84 13.65
CA GLN A 502 -13.13 22.21 13.53
C GLN A 502 -12.89 21.54 12.16
N VAL A 503 -13.93 21.34 11.35
CA VAL A 503 -13.84 20.65 10.05
C VAL A 503 -14.67 21.36 8.97
N PRO A 504 -14.24 21.29 7.69
CA PRO A 504 -15.10 21.62 6.56
C PRO A 504 -16.31 20.69 6.53
N ARG A 505 -17.49 21.25 6.21
CA ARG A 505 -18.74 20.50 6.25
C ARG A 505 -19.82 21.03 5.33
N ILE A 506 -20.65 20.11 4.87
CA ILE A 506 -21.86 20.37 4.09
C ILE A 506 -23.00 19.66 4.80
N THR A 507 -24.05 20.38 5.16
CA THR A 507 -25.25 19.83 5.83
C THR A 507 -26.47 20.60 5.37
N ASN A 508 -27.65 20.27 5.88
CA ASN A 508 -28.85 21.05 5.62
C ASN A 508 -29.67 21.34 6.88
N SER A 509 -30.66 22.22 6.74
CA SER A 509 -31.69 22.46 7.72
C SER A 509 -32.83 21.42 7.58
N GLY A 510 -33.51 21.11 8.69
CA GLY A 510 -34.72 20.30 8.67
C GLY A 510 -34.55 18.79 8.49
N THR A 511 -35.64 18.14 8.06
CA THR A 511 -35.80 16.66 8.04
C THR A 511 -35.51 16.04 6.67
N ARG A 512 -35.44 16.85 5.61
CA ARG A 512 -35.14 16.41 4.24
C ARG A 512 -33.67 15.99 4.12
N GLY A 513 -33.36 15.05 3.24
CA GLY A 513 -32.03 14.49 3.11
C GLY A 513 -32.11 13.11 2.49
N GLY A 514 -31.17 12.25 2.85
CA GLY A 514 -31.17 10.85 2.50
C GLY A 514 -29.88 10.44 1.82
N SER A 515 -29.71 9.13 1.68
CA SER A 515 -28.59 8.54 0.94
C SER A 515 -28.42 9.12 -0.47
N PRO A 516 -29.49 9.36 -1.25
CA PRO A 516 -29.36 9.99 -2.57
C PRO A 516 -28.75 11.40 -2.52
N TRP A 517 -29.07 12.20 -1.50
CA TRP A 517 -28.55 13.57 -1.39
C TRP A 517 -27.07 13.57 -1.04
N ALA A 518 -26.67 12.78 -0.04
CA ALA A 518 -25.26 12.62 0.33
C ALA A 518 -24.42 12.13 -0.86
N ALA A 519 -24.90 11.11 -1.58
CA ALA A 519 -24.24 10.61 -2.79
C ALA A 519 -24.17 11.68 -3.89
N SER A 520 -25.23 12.47 -4.08
CA SER A 520 -25.26 13.53 -5.09
C SER A 520 -24.29 14.67 -4.81
N VAL A 521 -24.07 15.03 -3.53
CA VAL A 521 -23.02 15.99 -3.16
C VAL A 521 -21.63 15.43 -3.50
N VAL A 522 -21.32 14.20 -3.09
CA VAL A 522 -20.02 13.58 -3.41
C VAL A 522 -19.81 13.48 -4.92
N ASN A 523 -20.83 13.08 -5.68
CA ASN A 523 -20.79 13.03 -7.14
C ASN A 523 -20.54 14.41 -7.77
N GLY A 524 -21.15 15.48 -7.23
CA GLY A 524 -20.87 16.85 -7.68
C GLY A 524 -19.42 17.25 -7.49
N LEU A 525 -18.87 16.99 -6.31
CA LEU A 525 -17.46 17.25 -6.01
C LEU A 525 -16.51 16.44 -6.90
N MET A 526 -16.83 15.17 -7.20
CA MET A 526 -16.04 14.35 -8.13
C MET A 526 -16.07 14.89 -9.56
N ILE A 527 -17.22 15.40 -10.02
CA ILE A 527 -17.35 16.00 -11.36
C ILE A 527 -16.47 17.26 -11.45
N ASP A 528 -16.55 18.14 -10.45
CA ASP A 528 -15.73 19.35 -10.44
C ASP A 528 -14.23 19.02 -10.36
N ALA A 529 -13.85 18.02 -9.56
CA ALA A 529 -12.47 17.52 -9.48
C ALA A 529 -11.94 17.00 -10.83
N LEU A 530 -12.75 16.22 -11.55
CA LEU A 530 -12.39 15.68 -12.86
C LEU A 530 -12.23 16.81 -13.90
N ASN A 531 -13.14 17.77 -13.90
CA ASN A 531 -13.09 18.93 -14.79
C ASN A 531 -11.87 19.81 -14.50
N GLU A 532 -11.51 20.02 -13.23
CA GLU A 532 -10.30 20.77 -12.84
C GLU A 532 -9.02 20.11 -13.38
N LEU A 533 -8.92 18.77 -13.27
CA LEU A 533 -7.79 18.02 -13.82
C LEU A 533 -7.71 18.13 -15.35
N ALA A 534 -8.85 17.97 -16.04
CA ALA A 534 -8.91 18.09 -17.50
C ALA A 534 -8.51 19.48 -18.00
N SER A 535 -9.01 20.55 -17.34
CA SER A 535 -8.63 21.93 -17.67
C SER A 535 -7.15 22.22 -17.42
N ASN A 536 -6.59 21.73 -16.31
CA ASN A 536 -5.16 21.89 -16.01
C ASN A 536 -4.27 21.17 -17.03
N GLN A 537 -4.69 20.00 -17.52
CA GLN A 537 -3.99 19.24 -18.56
C GLN A 537 -4.01 19.94 -19.93
N LEU A 538 -5.14 20.56 -20.30
CA LEU A 538 -5.23 21.39 -21.51
C LEU A 538 -4.30 22.61 -21.41
N ALA A 539 -4.29 23.30 -20.27
CA ALA A 539 -3.44 24.46 -20.04
C ALA A 539 -1.93 24.13 -20.01
N SER A 540 -1.55 22.92 -19.54
CA SER A 540 -0.15 22.48 -19.62
C SER A 540 0.27 22.17 -21.05
N ASN A 541 -0.61 21.55 -21.85
CA ASN A 541 -0.34 21.20 -23.24
C ASN A 541 -0.16 22.45 -24.13
N GLU A 542 -0.93 23.52 -23.89
CA GLU A 542 -0.80 24.80 -24.60
C GLU A 542 0.48 25.58 -24.22
N ARG A 543 1.00 25.41 -23.00
CA ARG A 543 2.28 26.03 -22.58
C ARG A 543 3.48 25.31 -23.18
N THR A 544 3.42 23.99 -23.34
CA THR A 544 4.46 23.21 -24.01
C THR A 544 4.52 23.49 -25.51
N SER A 545 3.38 23.77 -26.17
CA SER A 545 3.37 24.09 -27.61
C SER A 545 3.87 25.51 -27.93
N ASN A 546 3.83 26.45 -26.98
CA ASN A 546 4.30 27.83 -27.17
C ASN A 546 5.75 28.07 -26.70
N GLY A 547 6.43 27.03 -26.20
CA GLY A 547 7.84 27.06 -25.76
C GLY A 547 8.84 26.55 -26.80
N GLU A 548 8.37 26.07 -27.96
CA GLU A 548 9.16 25.71 -29.13
C GLU A 548 8.99 26.79 -30.22
N THR A 549 9.51 27.98 -29.99
CA THR A 549 9.82 28.97 -31.05
C THR A 549 11.09 29.72 -30.74
#